data_AF-A0A8C2JRM1-F1
#
_entry.id   AF-A0A8C2JRM1-F1
#
_cell.length_a   1.000
_cell.length_b   1.000
_cell.length_c   1.000
_cell.angle_alpha   90.00
_cell.angle_beta   90.00
_cell.angle_gamma   90.00
#
_symmetry.space_group_name_H-M   'P 1'
#
loop_
_entity.id
_entity.type
_entity.pdbx_description
1 polymer ?
#
loop_
_entity_poly.entity_id
_entity_poly.type
_entity_poly.pdbx_seq_one_letter_code
_entity_poly.pdbx_strand_id
1 'polypeptide(L)'
;MKNAEEACCVVTVSEKTSGSPNKELSCSGVFLNYQSGIVVCSGILFSRFINDRQSMKKDAKILHSESFTEEIKVHVDYIHVCASQSCVTDRHITSRQEAHLLMMINCVEFQDAFNKIFKGADNWGFYSGTLDTEVLEDSRFLSWFALLKVPTSSTCTCKETIPWVKSGSLKKGCHAIACGSPFGGLCPDLFMNTISKGIVSNLAGGENALILTDARCLPGTEGGGVFVSKGGSSYLVGLIVSPLCWKSDEWIGLTLVCSVHLILKNMLHAGAIQESLLEESSQLITGSLQAPLTANRRSGSELCTGVALIETGQLWGSGVLLNQNLVLTCRHVVNEKSVLTVRVNFGGRFHTVSGKVLYSSVPSSPFDIAVVELQEPLANSVNTQFTTYFRPGNVLQTCFIRTHI
;
A
#
# COMPACT_ATOMS: atom_id res chain seq x y z
N MET A 1 7.51 6.64 14.82
CA MET A 1 6.11 7.15 14.89
C MET A 1 6.04 8.63 14.55
N LYS A 2 6.68 9.54 15.32
CA LYS A 2 6.72 10.98 15.01
C LYS A 2 7.07 11.27 13.54
N ASN A 3 8.09 10.62 13.01
CA ASN A 3 8.52 10.82 11.61
C ASN A 3 7.47 10.42 10.55
N ALA A 4 6.51 9.55 10.85
CA ALA A 4 5.50 9.12 9.88
C ALA A 4 4.36 10.14 9.76
N GLU A 5 3.92 10.67 10.92
CA GLU A 5 2.94 11.73 11.00
C GLU A 5 3.46 13.00 10.34
N GLU A 6 4.70 13.35 10.64
CA GLU A 6 5.30 14.60 10.20
C GLU A 6 5.60 14.65 8.71
N ALA A 7 5.58 13.50 8.00
CA ALA A 7 5.92 13.34 6.59
C ALA A 7 4.73 13.54 5.64
N CYS A 8 3.50 13.33 6.13
CA CYS A 8 2.30 13.42 5.31
C CYS A 8 1.74 14.85 5.26
N CYS A 9 1.00 15.14 4.19
CA CYS A 9 0.34 16.40 3.95
C CYS A 9 -0.99 16.20 3.22
N VAL A 10 -1.80 17.25 3.13
CA VAL A 10 -2.98 17.29 2.25
C VAL A 10 -2.58 17.99 0.96
N VAL A 11 -2.97 17.42 -0.18
CA VAL A 11 -2.85 18.05 -1.49
C VAL A 11 -4.24 18.40 -1.98
N THR A 12 -4.46 19.66 -2.32
CA THR A 12 -5.74 20.15 -2.84
C THR A 12 -5.55 20.72 -4.24
N VAL A 13 -6.37 20.29 -5.20
CA VAL A 13 -6.38 20.80 -6.57
C VAL A 13 -7.74 21.41 -6.87
N SER A 14 -7.74 22.60 -7.45
CA SER A 14 -8.95 23.28 -7.90
C SER A 14 -8.75 23.90 -9.28
N GLU A 15 -9.83 24.02 -10.04
CA GLU A 15 -9.88 24.68 -11.34
C GLU A 15 -10.41 26.10 -11.18
N LYS A 16 -9.86 27.06 -11.94
CA LYS A 16 -10.34 28.44 -11.96
C LYS A 16 -11.55 28.60 -12.88
N THR A 17 -12.72 28.10 -12.49
CA THR A 17 -13.94 28.38 -13.28
C THR A 17 -14.61 29.69 -12.85
N SER A 18 -14.78 30.62 -13.79
CA SER A 18 -15.57 31.83 -13.57
C SER A 18 -17.06 31.50 -13.50
N GLY A 19 -17.64 31.45 -12.29
CA GLY A 19 -19.10 31.50 -12.07
C GLY A 19 -19.75 30.25 -11.45
N SER A 20 -19.01 29.17 -11.18
CA SER A 20 -19.48 28.00 -10.42
C SER A 20 -18.65 27.81 -9.15
N PRO A 21 -19.17 27.16 -8.09
CA PRO A 21 -18.34 26.81 -6.94
C PRO A 21 -17.18 25.93 -7.40
N ASN A 22 -15.95 26.38 -7.18
CA ASN A 22 -14.74 25.60 -7.49
C ASN A 22 -14.87 24.23 -6.83
N LYS A 23 -14.97 23.17 -7.63
CA LYS A 23 -14.98 21.80 -7.11
C LYS A 23 -13.55 21.45 -6.71
N GLU A 24 -13.21 21.75 -5.47
CA GLU A 24 -11.91 21.37 -4.90
C GLU A 24 -11.88 19.86 -4.67
N LEU A 25 -10.77 19.25 -5.06
CA LEU A 25 -10.49 17.84 -4.83
C LEU A 25 -9.25 17.76 -3.98
N SER A 26 -9.24 16.79 -3.06
CA SER A 26 -8.08 16.59 -2.21
C SER A 26 -7.72 15.12 -2.10
N CYS A 27 -6.43 14.88 -1.88
CA CYS A 27 -5.89 13.61 -1.46
C CYS A 27 -4.75 13.86 -0.46
N SER A 28 -4.07 12.80 -0.06
CA SER A 28 -2.87 12.89 0.75
C SER A 28 -1.62 12.99 -0.12
N GLY A 29 -0.56 13.54 0.44
CA GLY A 29 0.77 13.50 -0.14
C GLY A 29 1.82 13.18 0.91
N VAL A 30 3.03 12.92 0.45
CA VAL A 30 4.20 12.69 1.30
C VAL A 30 5.34 13.58 0.83
N PHE A 31 5.96 14.29 1.76
CA PHE A 31 7.22 14.97 1.50
C PHE A 31 8.33 13.93 1.33
N LEU A 32 9.06 14.00 0.21
CA LEU A 32 10.30 13.25 0.05
C LEU A 32 11.44 13.98 0.76
N ASN A 33 11.49 15.30 0.56
CA ASN A 33 12.49 16.16 1.17
C ASN A 33 11.87 17.54 1.45
N TYR A 34 11.89 17.94 2.72
CA TYR A 34 11.34 19.21 3.19
C TYR A 34 12.16 20.41 2.73
N GLN A 35 13.49 20.33 2.75
CA GLN A 35 14.37 21.42 2.36
C GLN A 35 14.17 21.79 0.88
N SER A 36 14.10 20.79 0.01
CA SER A 36 13.83 20.97 -1.41
C SER A 36 12.34 21.14 -1.73
N GLY A 37 11.43 21.02 -0.75
CA GLY A 37 9.99 21.18 -0.95
C GLY A 37 9.40 20.19 -1.97
N ILE A 38 9.90 18.96 -2.01
CA ILE A 38 9.42 17.95 -2.98
C ILE A 38 8.37 17.07 -2.32
N VAL A 39 7.17 17.05 -2.91
CA VAL A 39 6.03 16.25 -2.46
C VAL A 39 5.61 15.28 -3.56
N VAL A 40 5.25 14.06 -3.19
CA VAL A 40 4.63 13.08 -4.10
C VAL A 40 3.24 12.73 -3.59
N CYS A 41 2.27 12.68 -4.49
CA CYS A 41 0.90 12.25 -4.18
C CYS A 41 0.30 11.40 -5.31
N SER A 42 -0.95 10.97 -5.13
CA SER A 42 -1.67 10.19 -6.13
C SER A 42 -1.93 11.01 -7.40
N GLY A 43 -1.55 10.46 -8.56
CA GLY A 43 -1.77 11.07 -9.86
C GLY A 43 -3.24 11.09 -10.30
N ILE A 44 -4.09 10.25 -9.70
CA ILE A 44 -5.55 10.26 -9.93
C ILE A 44 -6.14 11.64 -9.66
N LEU A 45 -5.62 12.39 -8.69
CA LEU A 45 -6.11 13.72 -8.39
C LEU A 45 -5.99 14.68 -9.60
N PHE A 46 -5.00 14.43 -10.46
CA PHE A 46 -4.67 15.26 -11.61
C PHE A 46 -5.19 14.71 -12.95
N SER A 47 -5.66 13.44 -12.99
CA SER A 47 -6.12 12.76 -14.23
C SER A 47 -7.13 13.61 -15.01
N ARG A 48 -7.97 14.34 -14.28
CA ARG A 48 -9.05 15.15 -14.81
C ARG A 48 -8.70 16.51 -15.36
N PHE A 49 -7.45 16.92 -15.18
CA PHE A 49 -6.94 18.15 -15.76
C PHE A 49 -5.99 17.89 -16.94
N ILE A 50 -5.91 16.65 -17.45
CA ILE A 50 -5.10 16.32 -18.63
C ILE A 50 -5.81 16.82 -19.89
N ASN A 51 -5.11 17.61 -20.72
CA ASN A 51 -5.66 18.26 -21.91
C ASN A 51 -6.16 17.27 -22.98
N ASP A 52 -5.47 16.14 -23.18
CA ASP A 52 -5.82 15.13 -24.18
C ASP A 52 -5.66 13.71 -23.64
N ARG A 53 -6.68 13.25 -22.89
CA ARG A 53 -6.70 11.90 -22.30
C ARG A 53 -6.75 10.78 -23.35
N GLN A 54 -7.35 11.03 -24.52
CA GLN A 54 -7.60 9.99 -25.52
C GLN A 54 -6.38 9.70 -26.38
N SER A 55 -5.51 10.70 -26.61
CA SER A 55 -4.26 10.51 -27.35
C SER A 55 -3.09 10.02 -26.50
N MET A 56 -3.26 9.90 -25.17
CA MET A 56 -2.24 9.35 -24.29
C MET A 56 -1.79 7.98 -24.81
N LYS A 57 -0.52 7.90 -25.21
CA LYS A 57 0.09 6.65 -25.64
C LYS A 57 -0.04 5.63 -24.51
N LYS A 58 -0.43 4.40 -24.85
CA LYS A 58 -0.54 3.29 -23.88
C LYS A 58 0.73 3.06 -23.07
N ASP A 59 1.89 3.39 -23.65
CA ASP A 59 3.21 3.23 -23.03
C ASP A 59 3.77 4.53 -22.43
N ALA A 60 2.92 5.56 -22.24
CA ALA A 60 3.35 6.80 -21.59
C ALA A 60 3.84 6.51 -20.17
N LYS A 61 5.07 6.94 -19.89
CA LYS A 61 5.69 6.81 -18.55
C LYS A 61 5.67 8.11 -17.78
N ILE A 62 5.56 9.23 -18.49
CA ILE A 62 5.71 10.59 -17.97
C ILE A 62 4.67 11.47 -18.65
N LEU A 63 4.09 12.38 -17.88
CA LEU A 63 3.36 13.54 -18.38
C LEU A 63 3.99 14.78 -17.75
N HIS A 64 4.46 15.70 -18.57
CA HIS A 64 4.99 16.97 -18.08
C HIS A 64 3.87 17.95 -17.75
N SER A 65 4.17 19.02 -17.02
CA SER A 65 3.23 20.07 -16.62
C SER A 65 2.40 20.63 -17.78
N GLU A 66 2.95 20.70 -18.99
CA GLU A 66 2.28 21.25 -20.18
C GLU A 66 1.17 20.32 -20.70
N SER A 67 1.11 19.08 -20.22
CA SER A 67 0.04 18.13 -20.55
C SER A 67 -1.27 18.42 -19.80
N PHE A 68 -1.26 19.38 -18.87
CA PHE A 68 -2.38 19.73 -18.00
C PHE A 68 -2.96 21.11 -18.35
N THR A 69 -4.20 21.36 -17.92
CA THR A 69 -4.84 22.68 -18.11
C THR A 69 -4.09 23.75 -17.32
N GLU A 70 -3.91 24.94 -17.91
CA GLU A 70 -3.21 26.07 -17.26
C GLU A 70 -4.01 26.68 -16.08
N GLU A 71 -5.26 26.26 -15.91
CA GLU A 71 -6.20 26.80 -14.93
C GLU A 71 -6.17 26.08 -13.57
N ILE A 72 -5.31 25.07 -13.40
CA ILE A 72 -5.18 24.36 -12.13
C ILE A 72 -4.45 25.20 -11.07
N LYS A 73 -4.95 25.15 -9.84
CA LYS A 73 -4.29 25.65 -8.64
C LYS A 73 -4.05 24.48 -7.69
N VAL A 74 -2.80 24.28 -7.29
CA VAL A 74 -2.41 23.22 -6.36
C VAL A 74 -1.99 23.85 -5.04
N HIS A 75 -2.55 23.36 -3.94
CA HIS A 75 -2.15 23.74 -2.59
C HIS A 75 -1.69 22.51 -1.82
N VAL A 76 -0.71 22.71 -0.93
CA VAL A 76 -0.25 21.72 0.02
C VAL A 76 -0.42 22.26 1.43
N ASP A 77 -1.18 21.54 2.25
CA ASP A 77 -1.38 21.82 3.67
C ASP A 77 -0.54 20.82 4.49
N TYR A 78 0.35 21.34 5.33
CA TYR A 78 1.30 20.53 6.12
C TYR A 78 1.55 21.13 7.50
N ILE A 79 1.89 20.27 8.48
CA ILE A 79 2.15 20.71 9.86
C ILE A 79 3.63 21.10 9.99
N HIS A 80 3.86 22.33 10.44
CA HIS A 80 5.17 22.78 10.91
C HIS A 80 5.41 22.30 12.33
N VAL A 81 6.53 21.60 12.55
CA VAL A 81 7.01 21.27 13.89
C VAL A 81 8.21 22.16 14.17
N CYS A 82 7.96 23.27 14.85
CA CYS A 82 9.03 24.17 15.28
C CYS A 82 9.70 23.58 16.52
N ALA A 83 11.00 23.25 16.44
CA ALA A 83 11.76 22.67 17.55
C ALA A 83 12.12 23.69 18.66
N SER A 84 11.71 24.96 18.54
CA SER A 84 11.98 25.98 19.56
C SER A 84 11.10 25.79 20.80
N GLN A 85 11.73 25.38 21.91
CA GLN A 85 11.16 24.99 23.20
C GLN A 85 10.48 26.12 24.02
N SER A 86 9.74 27.07 23.43
CA SER A 86 9.15 28.17 24.22
C SER A 86 7.65 28.44 24.02
N CYS A 87 6.94 27.63 23.23
CA CYS A 87 5.52 27.86 22.96
C CYS A 87 4.67 26.79 23.65
N VAL A 88 4.19 27.09 24.86
CA VAL A 88 3.32 26.24 25.69
C VAL A 88 1.86 26.30 25.19
N THR A 89 1.65 26.21 23.88
CA THR A 89 0.33 25.96 23.31
C THR A 89 0.48 24.88 22.25
N ASP A 90 -0.10 23.72 22.56
CA ASP A 90 -0.12 22.46 21.80
C ASP A 90 -0.93 22.58 20.49
N ARG A 91 -0.80 23.70 19.77
CA ARG A 91 -1.49 23.96 18.51
C ARG A 91 -0.54 23.65 17.37
N HIS A 92 -0.76 22.52 16.72
CA HIS A 92 -0.18 22.22 15.42
C HIS A 92 -0.51 23.36 14.46
N ILE A 93 0.50 24.12 14.02
CA ILE A 93 0.30 25.20 13.04
C ILE A 93 0.29 24.56 11.66
N THR A 94 -0.91 24.40 11.11
CA THR A 94 -1.12 24.01 9.72
C THR A 94 -0.70 25.16 8.81
N SER A 95 0.20 24.88 7.87
CA SER A 95 0.61 25.83 6.84
C SER A 95 0.11 25.40 5.49
N ARG A 96 -0.56 26.32 4.79
CA ARG A 96 -0.98 26.16 3.40
C ARG A 96 0.00 26.89 2.49
N GLN A 97 0.49 26.22 1.46
CA GLN A 97 1.36 26.81 0.44
C GLN A 97 0.85 26.45 -0.95
N GLU A 98 0.95 27.38 -1.89
CA GLU A 98 0.76 27.08 -3.31
C GLU A 98 1.93 26.20 -3.79
N ALA A 99 1.63 25.20 -4.61
CA ALA A 99 2.61 24.27 -5.14
C ALA A 99 2.50 24.21 -6.66
N HIS A 100 3.60 23.82 -7.31
CA HIS A 100 3.65 23.63 -8.75
C HIS A 100 3.70 22.14 -9.08
N LEU A 101 2.82 21.69 -9.98
CA LEU A 101 2.94 20.38 -10.60
C LEU A 101 4.18 20.38 -11.51
N LEU A 102 5.16 19.53 -11.20
CA LEU A 102 6.34 19.36 -12.05
C LEU A 102 6.04 18.37 -13.18
N MET A 103 5.43 17.24 -12.82
CA MET A 103 5.08 16.16 -13.74
C MET A 103 4.25 15.08 -13.05
N MET A 104 3.67 14.18 -13.85
CA MET A 104 3.17 12.89 -13.40
C MET A 104 4.03 11.76 -13.95
N ILE A 105 4.24 10.73 -13.15
CA ILE A 105 5.12 9.59 -13.45
C ILE A 105 4.34 8.30 -13.21
N ASN A 106 4.39 7.41 -14.19
CA ASN A 106 3.80 6.09 -14.11
C ASN A 106 4.79 5.09 -13.48
N CYS A 107 4.39 4.45 -12.39
CA CYS A 107 5.12 3.31 -11.83
C CYS A 107 4.78 2.05 -12.62
N VAL A 108 5.53 1.79 -13.69
CA VAL A 108 5.29 0.68 -14.62
C VAL A 108 5.36 -0.68 -13.93
N GLU A 109 6.25 -0.86 -12.95
CA GLU A 109 6.35 -2.12 -12.21
C GLU A 109 5.09 -2.40 -11.38
N PHE A 110 4.49 -1.36 -10.80
CA PHE A 110 3.21 -1.49 -10.10
C PHE A 110 2.07 -1.73 -11.08
N GLN A 111 2.03 -1.01 -12.19
CA GLN A 111 1.03 -1.19 -13.25
C GLN A 111 1.03 -2.64 -13.76
N ASP A 112 2.21 -3.19 -14.03
CA ASP A 112 2.38 -4.58 -14.46
C ASP A 112 1.88 -5.58 -13.40
N ALA A 113 2.21 -5.35 -12.13
CA ALA A 113 1.77 -6.20 -11.04
C ALA A 113 0.25 -6.15 -10.86
N PHE A 114 -0.31 -4.94 -10.89
CA PHE A 114 -1.74 -4.67 -10.79
C PHE A 114 -2.52 -5.39 -11.90
N ASN A 115 -2.12 -5.18 -13.16
CA ASN A 115 -2.79 -5.78 -14.33
C ASN A 115 -2.69 -7.32 -14.35
N LYS A 116 -1.60 -7.90 -13.82
CA LYS A 116 -1.44 -9.36 -13.73
C LYS A 116 -2.38 -9.99 -12.70
N ILE A 117 -2.63 -9.30 -11.59
CA ILE A 117 -3.41 -9.82 -10.46
C ILE A 117 -4.89 -9.51 -10.60
N PHE A 118 -5.23 -8.29 -11.00
CA PHE A 118 -6.58 -7.75 -10.97
C PHE A 118 -7.15 -7.63 -12.39
N LYS A 119 -7.37 -8.79 -13.03
CA LYS A 119 -7.92 -8.84 -14.39
C LYS A 119 -9.39 -8.43 -14.39
N GLY A 120 -9.85 -7.76 -15.46
CA GLY A 120 -11.20 -7.20 -15.56
C GLY A 120 -12.35 -8.22 -15.47
N ALA A 121 -12.10 -9.52 -15.73
CA ALA A 121 -13.11 -10.58 -15.60
C ALA A 121 -13.41 -10.97 -14.13
N ASP A 122 -12.63 -10.47 -13.18
CA ASP A 122 -12.66 -10.90 -11.79
C ASP A 122 -13.48 -9.96 -10.88
N ASN A 123 -14.33 -9.07 -11.40
CA ASN A 123 -15.21 -8.18 -10.59
C ASN A 123 -14.48 -7.46 -9.43
N TRP A 124 -13.26 -6.97 -9.69
CA TRP A 124 -12.52 -6.16 -8.73
C TRP A 124 -12.95 -4.69 -8.82
N GLY A 125 -13.22 -4.08 -7.68
CA GLY A 125 -13.45 -2.64 -7.54
C GLY A 125 -12.34 -1.99 -6.73
N PHE A 126 -11.88 -0.82 -7.15
CA PHE A 126 -10.87 -0.04 -6.43
C PHE A 126 -11.38 1.37 -6.24
N TYR A 127 -11.27 1.89 -5.03
CA TYR A 127 -11.63 3.28 -4.79
C TYR A 127 -10.61 4.19 -5.48
N SER A 128 -11.11 5.09 -6.32
CA SER A 128 -10.33 6.05 -7.12
C SER A 128 -10.86 7.49 -7.01
N GLY A 129 -11.58 7.84 -5.93
CA GLY A 129 -12.12 9.18 -5.71
C GLY A 129 -13.65 9.28 -5.72
N THR A 130 -14.18 10.48 -5.93
CA THR A 130 -15.61 10.82 -5.73
C THR A 130 -16.56 9.98 -6.59
N LEU A 131 -17.75 9.68 -6.03
CA LEU A 131 -18.85 8.86 -6.55
C LEU A 131 -19.54 9.36 -7.85
N ASP A 132 -18.89 10.20 -8.64
CA ASP A 132 -19.48 10.64 -9.91
C ASP A 132 -19.31 9.52 -10.96
N THR A 133 -20.38 9.24 -11.69
CA THR A 133 -20.55 8.13 -12.64
C THR A 133 -19.58 8.12 -13.82
N GLU A 134 -18.70 9.12 -13.95
CA GLU A 134 -17.63 9.18 -14.97
C GLU A 134 -16.32 8.48 -14.55
N VAL A 135 -16.25 7.92 -13.32
CA VAL A 135 -15.00 7.45 -12.69
C VAL A 135 -14.60 6.00 -13.04
N LEU A 136 -15.38 5.28 -13.85
CA LEU A 136 -15.02 3.93 -14.33
C LEU A 136 -13.75 3.93 -15.22
N GLU A 137 -13.31 5.08 -15.73
CA GLU A 137 -12.15 5.21 -16.63
C GLU A 137 -10.78 5.46 -15.96
N ASP A 138 -10.74 5.72 -14.65
CA ASP A 138 -9.53 6.24 -13.96
C ASP A 138 -8.68 5.18 -13.24
N SER A 139 -9.04 3.88 -13.31
CA SER A 139 -8.18 2.80 -12.79
C SER A 139 -6.81 2.76 -13.48
N ARG A 140 -6.74 3.23 -14.74
CA ARG A 140 -5.50 3.41 -15.50
C ARG A 140 -4.53 4.40 -14.85
N PHE A 141 -5.02 5.31 -14.00
CA PHE A 141 -4.22 6.29 -13.28
C PHE A 141 -3.81 5.84 -11.87
N LEU A 142 -4.24 4.66 -11.40
CA LEU A 142 -3.81 4.09 -10.10
C LEU A 142 -2.29 3.91 -10.01
N SER A 143 -1.61 3.70 -11.14
CA SER A 143 -0.16 3.57 -11.21
C SER A 143 0.56 4.90 -11.40
N TRP A 144 -0.14 6.03 -11.46
CA TRP A 144 0.43 7.35 -11.72
C TRP A 144 0.57 8.17 -10.43
N PHE A 145 1.66 8.90 -10.34
CA PHE A 145 2.02 9.72 -9.17
C PHE A 145 2.42 11.12 -9.62
N ALA A 146 1.88 12.14 -8.96
CA ALA A 146 2.23 13.52 -9.24
C ALA A 146 3.40 13.97 -8.36
N LEU A 147 4.35 14.66 -8.99
CA LEU A 147 5.49 15.29 -8.32
C LEU A 147 5.24 16.79 -8.21
N LEU A 148 5.25 17.31 -6.99
CA LEU A 148 4.96 18.71 -6.70
C LEU A 148 6.17 19.41 -6.10
N LYS A 149 6.32 20.69 -6.44
CA LYS A 149 7.27 21.61 -5.83
C LYS A 149 6.52 22.61 -4.95
N VAL A 150 6.83 22.58 -3.66
CA VAL A 150 6.38 23.56 -2.67
C VAL A 150 7.51 24.58 -2.46
N PRO A 151 7.24 25.89 -2.51
CA PRO A 151 8.20 26.90 -2.10
C PRO A 151 8.50 26.73 -0.60
N THR A 152 9.74 26.39 -0.26
CA THR A 152 10.18 26.20 1.13
C THR A 152 11.22 27.26 1.49
N SER A 153 11.08 27.88 2.67
CA SER A 153 12.11 28.77 3.21
C SER A 153 13.28 27.93 3.70
N SER A 154 14.48 28.18 3.18
CA SER A 154 15.73 27.48 3.50
C SER A 154 16.18 27.59 4.98
N THR A 155 15.43 28.31 5.80
CA THR A 155 15.75 28.60 7.20
C THR A 155 15.34 27.51 8.18
N CYS A 156 14.49 26.56 7.80
CA CYS A 156 14.08 25.45 8.67
C CYS A 156 15.06 24.27 8.56
N THR A 157 16.02 24.20 9.48
CA THR A 157 16.95 23.07 9.64
C THR A 157 16.33 21.86 10.36
N CYS A 158 15.04 21.91 10.72
CA CYS A 158 14.41 20.94 11.62
C CYS A 158 13.87 19.67 10.94
N LYS A 159 13.80 19.60 9.60
CA LYS A 159 13.28 18.42 8.89
C LYS A 159 14.26 17.92 7.82
N GLU A 160 14.90 16.79 8.11
CA GLU A 160 15.74 16.04 7.17
C GLU A 160 14.90 15.30 6.12
N THR A 161 15.57 14.70 5.13
CA THR A 161 14.94 13.85 4.10
C THR A 161 14.17 12.71 4.76
N ILE A 162 12.96 12.41 4.29
CA ILE A 162 12.18 11.30 4.85
C ILE A 162 12.88 9.98 4.52
N PRO A 163 13.31 9.20 5.53
CA PRO A 163 14.04 7.97 5.27
C PRO A 163 13.10 6.94 4.67
N TRP A 164 13.55 6.26 3.62
CA TRP A 164 12.80 5.23 2.93
C TRP A 164 13.64 3.96 2.75
N VAL A 165 13.01 2.82 2.49
CA VAL A 165 13.72 1.55 2.21
C VAL A 165 13.17 0.84 0.97
N LYS A 166 14.02 0.03 0.33
CA LYS A 166 13.62 -0.78 -0.83
C LYS A 166 12.55 -1.80 -0.42
N SER A 167 11.44 -1.81 -1.15
CA SER A 167 10.34 -2.75 -0.90
C SER A 167 10.73 -4.21 -1.11
N GLY A 168 11.75 -4.52 -1.92
CA GLY A 168 12.25 -5.88 -2.13
C GLY A 168 12.75 -6.58 -0.85
N SER A 169 13.02 -5.81 0.21
CA SER A 169 13.38 -6.34 1.53
C SER A 169 12.17 -6.67 2.43
N LEU A 170 10.96 -6.23 2.05
CA LEU A 170 9.74 -6.45 2.83
C LEU A 170 9.37 -7.91 2.89
N LYS A 171 8.78 -8.29 4.01
CA LYS A 171 8.19 -9.60 4.23
C LYS A 171 6.73 -9.43 4.63
N LYS A 172 5.89 -10.36 4.21
CA LYS A 172 4.54 -10.49 4.76
C LYS A 172 4.63 -10.60 6.30
N GLY A 173 3.66 -10.06 7.01
CA GLY A 173 3.63 -10.00 8.48
C GLY A 173 4.46 -8.88 9.11
N CYS A 174 5.29 -8.14 8.35
CA CYS A 174 5.96 -6.96 8.89
C CYS A 174 4.94 -5.92 9.36
N HIS A 175 5.13 -5.32 10.54
CA HIS A 175 4.29 -4.22 11.00
C HIS A 175 4.34 -3.04 10.02
N ALA A 176 3.15 -2.56 9.66
CA ALA A 176 2.95 -1.42 8.79
C ALA A 176 2.20 -0.32 9.54
N ILE A 177 2.59 0.92 9.28
CA ILE A 177 1.91 2.13 9.75
C ILE A 177 1.49 2.88 8.51
N ALA A 178 0.19 3.10 8.34
CA ALA A 178 -0.33 3.97 7.29
C ALA A 178 -0.59 5.35 7.89
N CYS A 179 -0.20 6.40 7.16
CA CYS A 179 -0.48 7.77 7.51
C CYS A 179 -1.05 8.50 6.29
N GLY A 180 -2.16 9.18 6.48
CA GLY A 180 -2.82 9.98 5.45
C GLY A 180 -3.92 10.82 6.06
N SER A 181 -4.52 11.67 5.25
CA SER A 181 -5.47 12.69 5.66
C SER A 181 -6.84 12.42 5.04
N PRO A 182 -7.62 11.47 5.59
CA PRO A 182 -8.94 11.16 5.06
C PRO A 182 -9.83 12.40 5.10
N PHE A 183 -10.55 12.71 4.03
CA PHE A 183 -11.37 13.94 3.99
C PHE A 183 -10.57 15.22 4.31
N GLY A 184 -9.25 15.23 4.03
CA GLY A 184 -8.34 16.31 4.44
C GLY A 184 -8.77 17.69 3.96
N GLY A 185 -9.39 17.81 2.78
CA GLY A 185 -9.93 19.09 2.30
C GLY A 185 -11.18 19.59 3.03
N LEU A 186 -11.89 18.74 3.80
CA LEU A 186 -13.11 19.13 4.52
C LEU A 186 -12.78 19.70 5.91
N CYS A 187 -11.93 19.02 6.67
CA CYS A 187 -11.56 19.45 8.02
C CYS A 187 -10.12 18.98 8.34
N PRO A 188 -9.10 19.73 7.87
CA PRO A 188 -7.70 19.41 8.13
C PRO A 188 -7.41 19.21 9.62
N ASP A 189 -7.96 20.07 10.48
CA ASP A 189 -7.70 20.04 11.93
C ASP A 189 -8.07 18.71 12.61
N LEU A 190 -9.05 17.99 12.08
CA LEU A 190 -9.50 16.70 12.66
C LEU A 190 -8.85 15.50 11.97
N PHE A 191 -8.66 15.56 10.66
CA PHE A 191 -8.33 14.37 9.88
C PHE A 191 -6.90 14.32 9.36
N MET A 192 -6.18 15.44 9.41
CA MET A 192 -4.84 15.50 8.85
C MET A 192 -3.89 14.55 9.58
N ASN A 193 -3.07 13.84 8.80
CA ASN A 193 -2.04 12.92 9.28
C ASN A 193 -2.58 11.81 10.21
N THR A 194 -3.81 11.37 9.97
CA THR A 194 -4.42 10.21 10.65
C THR A 194 -3.52 8.98 10.49
N ILE A 195 -3.25 8.30 11.61
CA ILE A 195 -2.40 7.11 11.66
C ILE A 195 -3.25 5.86 11.91
N SER A 196 -2.98 4.81 11.15
CA SER A 196 -3.44 3.46 11.45
C SER A 196 -2.28 2.46 11.43
N LYS A 197 -2.51 1.31 12.06
CA LYS A 197 -1.54 0.22 12.14
C LYS A 197 -2.13 -1.04 11.52
N GLY A 198 -1.27 -1.83 10.93
CA GLY A 198 -1.56 -3.17 10.45
C GLY A 198 -0.25 -3.91 10.20
N ILE A 199 -0.28 -4.78 9.20
CA ILE A 199 0.84 -5.53 8.71
C ILE A 199 0.92 -5.45 7.18
N VAL A 200 2.06 -5.84 6.64
CA VAL A 200 2.18 -6.22 5.22
C VAL A 200 1.44 -7.55 5.03
N SER A 201 0.23 -7.51 4.50
CA SER A 201 -0.65 -8.68 4.30
C SER A 201 -0.19 -9.54 3.12
N ASN A 202 0.28 -8.92 2.04
CA ASN A 202 0.85 -9.62 0.90
C ASN A 202 1.74 -8.71 0.04
N LEU A 203 2.50 -9.30 -0.87
CA LEU A 203 3.44 -8.62 -1.76
C LEU A 203 3.35 -9.23 -3.17
N ALA A 204 3.47 -8.40 -4.20
CA ALA A 204 3.49 -8.86 -5.58
C ALA A 204 4.28 -7.94 -6.51
N GLY A 205 4.63 -8.47 -7.70
CA GLY A 205 5.43 -7.76 -8.69
C GLY A 205 6.94 -7.80 -8.40
N GLY A 206 7.73 -7.36 -9.40
CA GLY A 206 9.18 -7.25 -9.26
C GLY A 206 9.55 -6.30 -8.13
N GLU A 207 10.53 -6.68 -7.30
CA GLU A 207 10.98 -5.93 -6.12
C GLU A 207 9.83 -5.52 -5.16
N ASN A 208 8.74 -6.30 -5.11
CA ASN A 208 7.54 -5.99 -4.33
C ASN A 208 6.91 -4.64 -4.71
N ALA A 209 6.70 -4.41 -6.00
CA ALA A 209 6.08 -3.20 -6.53
C ALA A 209 4.70 -2.91 -5.93
N LEU A 210 3.92 -3.96 -5.70
CA LEU A 210 2.57 -3.92 -5.15
C LEU A 210 2.59 -4.51 -3.74
N ILE A 211 2.13 -3.72 -2.78
CA ILE A 211 2.05 -4.08 -1.36
C ILE A 211 0.57 -4.07 -0.97
N LEU A 212 0.13 -5.13 -0.30
CA LEU A 212 -1.19 -5.18 0.34
C LEU A 212 -1.01 -5.07 1.85
N THR A 213 -1.81 -4.24 2.50
CA THR A 213 -1.83 -4.09 3.96
C THR A 213 -3.26 -4.11 4.47
N ASP A 214 -3.45 -4.58 5.71
CA ASP A 214 -4.69 -4.49 6.47
C ASP A 214 -4.76 -3.24 7.36
N ALA A 215 -3.74 -2.36 7.29
CA ALA A 215 -3.77 -1.07 7.95
C ALA A 215 -4.97 -0.26 7.41
N ARG A 216 -5.91 0.08 8.30
CA ARG A 216 -7.15 0.74 7.91
C ARG A 216 -6.88 2.10 7.28
N CYS A 217 -7.25 2.25 6.02
CA CYS A 217 -7.21 3.52 5.30
C CYS A 217 -8.64 3.91 4.90
N LEU A 218 -8.87 5.22 4.77
CA LEU A 218 -10.17 5.78 4.42
C LEU A 218 -10.05 6.64 3.16
N PRO A 219 -11.15 6.89 2.43
CA PRO A 219 -11.15 7.83 1.30
C PRO A 219 -10.47 9.18 1.62
N GLY A 220 -9.61 9.65 0.72
CA GLY A 220 -8.77 10.85 0.89
C GLY A 220 -7.34 10.54 1.36
N THR A 221 -7.05 9.29 1.76
CA THR A 221 -5.68 8.85 2.13
C THR A 221 -4.81 8.48 0.94
N GLU A 222 -5.33 8.50 -0.30
CA GLU A 222 -4.57 8.23 -1.51
C GLU A 222 -3.37 9.18 -1.61
N GLY A 223 -2.19 8.65 -1.94
CA GLY A 223 -0.93 9.39 -1.92
C GLY A 223 -0.29 9.52 -0.54
N GLY A 224 -0.97 9.11 0.54
CA GLY A 224 -0.42 9.05 1.90
C GLY A 224 0.65 7.96 2.05
N GLY A 225 1.47 8.07 3.09
CA GLY A 225 2.64 7.22 3.28
C GLY A 225 2.35 5.94 4.05
N VAL A 226 2.97 4.83 3.63
CA VAL A 226 3.05 3.59 4.39
C VAL A 226 4.48 3.38 4.86
N PHE A 227 4.64 3.12 6.15
CA PHE A 227 5.91 3.04 6.84
C PHE A 227 6.09 1.69 7.53
N VAL A 228 7.33 1.22 7.60
CA VAL A 228 7.71 0.06 8.43
C VAL A 228 8.68 0.51 9.52
N SER A 229 8.57 -0.12 10.69
CA SER A 229 9.50 0.14 11.81
C SER A 229 10.70 -0.79 11.73
N LYS A 230 11.91 -0.22 11.73
CA LYS A 230 13.17 -0.98 11.80
C LYS A 230 14.16 -0.29 12.74
N GLY A 231 14.61 -1.01 13.76
CA GLY A 231 15.59 -0.48 14.72
C GLY A 231 15.10 0.77 15.47
N GLY A 232 13.78 0.90 15.69
CA GLY A 232 13.18 2.07 16.35
C GLY A 232 12.85 3.23 15.42
N SER A 233 13.35 3.22 14.17
CA SER A 233 13.07 4.24 13.15
C SER A 233 11.96 3.80 12.20
N SER A 234 11.17 4.77 11.73
CA SER A 234 10.12 4.56 10.73
C SER A 234 10.67 4.88 9.35
N TYR A 235 10.52 3.95 8.40
CA TYR A 235 10.97 4.11 7.02
C TYR A 235 9.79 4.04 6.06
N LEU A 236 9.69 5.01 5.16
CA LEU A 236 8.70 5.01 4.09
C LEU A 236 8.97 3.84 3.13
N VAL A 237 7.92 3.10 2.78
CA VAL A 237 8.01 1.93 1.88
C VAL A 237 7.10 2.04 0.68
N GLY A 238 6.03 2.81 0.78
CA GLY A 238 5.08 2.97 -0.30
C GLY A 238 4.09 4.09 -0.07
N LEU A 239 3.33 4.39 -1.13
CA LEU A 239 2.22 5.32 -1.12
C LEU A 239 0.90 4.56 -1.27
N ILE A 240 -0.11 4.98 -0.52
CA ILE A 240 -1.47 4.44 -0.59
C ILE A 240 -2.02 4.76 -1.99
N VAL A 241 -2.38 3.74 -2.75
CA VAL A 241 -2.98 3.87 -4.08
C VAL A 241 -4.50 3.81 -4.00
N SER A 242 -5.02 2.83 -3.26
CA SER A 242 -6.45 2.66 -3.07
C SER A 242 -6.75 2.19 -1.65
N PRO A 243 -7.44 3.00 -0.81
CA PRO A 243 -7.71 2.66 0.57
C PRO A 243 -8.73 1.52 0.70
N LEU A 244 -9.61 1.37 -0.29
CA LEU A 244 -10.70 0.40 -0.29
C LEU A 244 -10.65 -0.44 -1.56
N CYS A 245 -10.52 -1.76 -1.37
CA CYS A 245 -10.59 -2.74 -2.44
C CYS A 245 -11.83 -3.62 -2.25
N TRP A 246 -12.57 -3.83 -3.34
CA TRP A 246 -13.76 -4.68 -3.40
C TRP A 246 -13.56 -5.84 -4.35
N LYS A 247 -14.21 -6.95 -4.06
CA LYS A 247 -14.29 -8.14 -4.91
C LYS A 247 -15.74 -8.60 -4.90
N SER A 248 -16.40 -8.58 -6.06
CA SER A 248 -17.83 -8.92 -6.17
C SER A 248 -18.70 -8.15 -5.16
N ASP A 249 -18.55 -6.81 -5.13
CA ASP A 249 -19.24 -5.88 -4.22
C ASP A 249 -18.96 -6.03 -2.71
N GLU A 250 -18.08 -6.96 -2.34
CA GLU A 250 -17.65 -7.12 -0.95
C GLU A 250 -16.34 -6.41 -0.68
N TRP A 251 -16.31 -5.58 0.35
CA TRP A 251 -15.08 -4.95 0.82
C TRP A 251 -14.18 -6.01 1.45
N ILE A 252 -12.96 -6.13 0.93
CA ILE A 252 -12.02 -7.19 1.35
C ILE A 252 -11.18 -6.81 2.57
N GLY A 253 -11.27 -5.57 3.05
CA GLY A 253 -10.48 -5.10 4.20
C GLY A 253 -8.99 -4.90 3.93
N LEU A 254 -8.58 -4.78 2.67
CA LEU A 254 -7.19 -4.55 2.28
C LEU A 254 -7.03 -3.19 1.58
N THR A 255 -5.87 -2.57 1.81
CA THR A 255 -5.41 -1.35 1.15
C THR A 255 -4.29 -1.69 0.17
N LEU A 256 -4.37 -1.09 -1.00
CA LEU A 256 -3.41 -1.22 -2.09
C LEU A 256 -2.36 -0.12 -1.99
N VAL A 257 -1.08 -0.50 -2.04
CA VAL A 257 0.06 0.39 -1.85
C VAL A 257 1.09 0.16 -2.96
N CYS A 258 1.61 1.24 -3.52
CA CYS A 258 2.68 1.21 -4.51
C CYS A 258 4.03 1.49 -3.85
N SER A 259 5.05 0.74 -4.23
CA SER A 259 6.41 0.89 -3.71
C SER A 259 7.02 2.27 -4.02
N VAL A 260 7.41 3.00 -2.98
CA VAL A 260 8.00 4.34 -3.14
C VAL A 260 9.33 4.27 -3.88
N HIS A 261 10.14 3.23 -3.65
CA HIS A 261 11.44 3.14 -4.32
C HIS A 261 11.32 2.96 -5.84
N LEU A 262 10.26 2.29 -6.32
CA LEU A 262 10.02 2.12 -7.75
C LEU A 262 9.46 3.41 -8.36
N ILE A 263 8.63 4.14 -7.62
CA ILE A 263 8.22 5.49 -8.02
C ILE A 263 9.48 6.35 -8.24
N LEU A 264 10.33 6.45 -7.22
CA LEU A 264 11.59 7.23 -7.26
C LEU A 264 12.52 6.79 -8.40
N LYS A 265 12.70 5.47 -8.60
CA LYS A 265 13.48 4.91 -9.71
C LYS A 265 12.95 5.37 -11.07
N ASN A 266 11.63 5.36 -11.28
CA ASN A 266 11.03 5.86 -12.51
C ASN A 266 11.22 7.38 -12.66
N MET A 267 11.21 8.16 -11.57
CA MET A 267 11.51 9.59 -11.62
C MET A 267 12.95 9.88 -12.06
N LEU A 268 13.90 9.11 -11.54
CA LEU A 268 15.31 9.27 -11.92
C LEU A 268 15.53 8.94 -13.40
N HIS A 269 14.93 7.86 -13.90
CA HIS A 269 15.01 7.50 -15.32
C HIS A 269 14.33 8.51 -16.25
N ALA A 270 13.36 9.26 -15.74
CA ALA A 270 12.65 10.31 -16.47
C ALA A 270 13.46 11.60 -16.66
N GLY A 271 14.64 11.74 -16.02
CA GLY A 271 15.35 13.02 -15.95
C GLY A 271 14.60 14.10 -15.16
N ALA A 272 13.57 13.71 -14.39
CA ALA A 272 12.69 14.57 -13.60
C ALA A 272 13.43 15.37 -12.52
N ILE A 273 14.53 14.81 -12.03
CA ILE A 273 15.41 15.38 -11.02
C ILE A 273 16.68 15.77 -11.77
N GLN A 274 16.70 16.97 -12.34
CA GLN A 274 17.84 17.47 -13.13
C GLN A 274 19.08 17.67 -12.24
N GLU A 275 20.27 17.43 -12.81
CA GLU A 275 21.59 17.48 -12.16
C GLU A 275 21.94 18.80 -11.46
N SER A 276 21.22 19.89 -11.71
CA SER A 276 21.42 21.16 -10.99
C SER A 276 20.91 21.15 -9.54
N LEU A 277 20.00 20.23 -9.19
CA LEU A 277 19.70 19.91 -7.79
C LEU A 277 20.77 18.96 -7.21
N LEU A 278 21.60 18.30 -8.03
CA LEU A 278 22.57 17.31 -7.59
C LEU A 278 23.85 17.91 -6.97
N GLU A 279 24.34 19.11 -7.24
CA GLU A 279 25.65 19.45 -6.65
C GLU A 279 25.62 19.62 -5.12
N GLU A 280 24.55 20.17 -4.54
CA GLU A 280 24.32 20.18 -3.08
C GLU A 280 23.36 19.09 -2.60
N SER A 281 22.39 18.65 -3.43
CA SER A 281 21.41 17.62 -3.04
C SER A 281 21.77 16.22 -3.51
N SER A 282 22.79 15.96 -4.33
CA SER A 282 23.20 14.59 -4.67
C SER A 282 23.74 13.86 -3.46
N GLN A 283 24.44 14.54 -2.54
CA GLN A 283 24.91 13.88 -1.32
C GLN A 283 23.73 13.51 -0.40
N LEU A 284 22.62 14.25 -0.43
CA LEU A 284 21.41 14.01 0.36
C LEU A 284 20.42 13.06 -0.32
N ILE A 285 20.28 13.13 -1.64
CA ILE A 285 19.44 12.27 -2.46
C ILE A 285 20.16 10.94 -2.66
N THR A 286 21.41 10.89 -3.13
CA THR A 286 22.18 9.63 -3.17
C THR A 286 22.43 9.07 -1.77
N GLY A 287 22.58 9.91 -0.74
CA GLY A 287 22.65 9.49 0.67
C GLY A 287 21.33 8.97 1.27
N SER A 288 20.18 9.49 0.85
CA SER A 288 18.85 8.97 1.23
C SER A 288 18.34 7.84 0.32
N LEU A 289 18.88 7.73 -0.90
CA LEU A 289 18.63 6.62 -1.82
C LEU A 289 19.43 5.37 -1.45
N GLN A 290 20.47 5.52 -0.63
CA GLN A 290 21.10 4.42 0.07
C GLN A 290 20.28 4.11 1.33
N ALA A 291 19.31 3.19 1.19
CA ALA A 291 18.74 2.51 2.34
C ALA A 291 19.90 2.09 3.27
N PRO A 292 19.86 2.39 4.59
CA PRO A 292 20.99 2.15 5.47
C PRO A 292 21.51 0.72 5.28
N LEU A 293 22.83 0.52 5.14
CA LEU A 293 23.39 -0.82 4.89
C LEU A 293 23.01 -1.83 6.01
N THR A 294 22.69 -1.32 7.22
CA THR A 294 22.15 -2.09 8.35
C THR A 294 20.64 -2.38 8.25
N ALA A 295 19.91 -1.66 7.41
CA ALA A 295 18.49 -1.85 7.12
C ALA A 295 18.20 -3.11 6.28
N ASN A 296 19.20 -3.72 5.64
CA ASN A 296 19.02 -4.98 4.89
C ASN A 296 19.32 -6.25 5.68
N ARG A 297 19.60 -6.18 6.98
CA ARG A 297 19.69 -7.39 7.81
C ARG A 297 18.35 -8.12 7.80
N ARG A 298 18.33 -9.29 7.15
CA ARG A 298 17.23 -10.25 7.13
C ARG A 298 16.91 -10.62 8.57
N SER A 299 15.92 -9.96 9.17
CA SER A 299 15.34 -10.48 10.40
C SER A 299 14.67 -11.79 10.03
N GLY A 300 15.07 -12.89 10.66
CA GLY A 300 14.48 -14.21 10.50
C GLY A 300 13.07 -14.19 11.04
N SER A 301 12.12 -13.66 10.26
CA SER A 301 10.70 -13.87 10.52
C SER A 301 10.36 -15.23 9.91
N GLU A 302 10.22 -16.21 10.81
CA GLU A 302 9.64 -17.52 10.56
C GLU A 302 8.16 -17.33 10.19
N LEU A 303 7.88 -17.02 8.93
CA LEU A 303 6.49 -16.86 8.51
C LEU A 303 5.79 -18.21 8.47
N CYS A 304 4.56 -18.25 8.99
CA CYS A 304 3.65 -19.40 8.97
C CYS A 304 3.67 -20.12 7.63
N THR A 305 4.49 -21.16 7.56
CA THR A 305 4.63 -22.08 6.42
C THR A 305 3.50 -23.13 6.43
N GLY A 306 2.47 -22.90 7.25
CA GLY A 306 1.49 -23.88 7.62
C GLY A 306 0.08 -23.63 7.10
N VAL A 307 -0.13 -22.74 6.12
CA VAL A 307 -1.48 -22.52 5.54
C VAL A 307 -1.55 -23.04 4.12
N ALA A 308 -2.60 -23.79 3.83
CA ALA A 308 -2.87 -24.41 2.55
C ALA A 308 -4.19 -23.88 1.96
N LEU A 309 -4.24 -23.68 0.65
CA LEU A 309 -5.48 -23.50 -0.09
C LEU A 309 -6.05 -24.88 -0.41
N ILE A 310 -7.30 -25.11 -0.02
CA ILE A 310 -8.04 -26.34 -0.30
C ILE A 310 -9.04 -26.04 -1.40
N GLU A 311 -9.05 -26.83 -2.47
CA GLU A 311 -9.96 -26.68 -3.61
C GLU A 311 -10.75 -27.98 -3.84
N THR A 312 -12.06 -27.84 -3.96
CA THR A 312 -13.02 -28.92 -4.16
C THR A 312 -13.97 -28.57 -5.32
N GLY A 313 -13.43 -28.58 -6.53
CA GLY A 313 -14.18 -28.19 -7.73
C GLY A 313 -14.46 -26.69 -7.74
N GLN A 314 -15.70 -26.29 -7.41
CA GLN A 314 -16.12 -24.88 -7.36
C GLN A 314 -15.94 -24.24 -5.99
N LEU A 315 -15.81 -25.03 -4.93
CA LEU A 315 -15.57 -24.53 -3.58
C LEU A 315 -14.08 -24.50 -3.27
N TRP A 316 -13.69 -23.58 -2.40
CA TRP A 316 -12.32 -23.46 -1.91
C TRP A 316 -12.27 -22.83 -0.54
N GLY A 317 -11.18 -23.04 0.20
CA GLY A 317 -11.01 -22.54 1.55
C GLY A 317 -9.61 -22.68 2.13
N SER A 318 -9.48 -22.33 3.41
CA SER A 318 -8.24 -22.48 4.18
C SER A 318 -8.09 -23.86 4.78
N GLY A 319 -6.87 -24.38 4.76
CA GLY A 319 -6.41 -25.44 5.65
C GLY A 319 -5.15 -25.03 6.41
N VAL A 320 -4.90 -25.66 7.55
CA VAL A 320 -3.68 -25.50 8.35
C VAL A 320 -2.92 -26.82 8.39
N LEU A 321 -1.67 -26.82 7.96
CA LEU A 321 -0.75 -27.94 8.04
C LEU A 321 -0.39 -28.23 9.50
N LEU A 322 -0.74 -29.43 9.97
CA LEU A 322 -0.39 -29.93 11.30
C LEU A 322 1.01 -30.57 11.33
N ASN A 323 1.47 -31.04 10.17
CA ASN A 323 2.81 -31.60 9.94
C ASN A 323 3.07 -31.66 8.41
N GLN A 324 4.00 -32.52 7.96
CA GLN A 324 4.38 -32.65 6.55
C GLN A 324 3.29 -33.27 5.65
N ASN A 325 2.29 -33.95 6.21
CA ASN A 325 1.29 -34.69 5.46
C ASN A 325 -0.15 -34.49 5.94
N LEU A 326 -0.41 -33.78 7.03
CA LEU A 326 -1.76 -33.58 7.57
C LEU A 326 -2.18 -32.12 7.51
N VAL A 327 -3.40 -31.89 7.04
CA VAL A 327 -4.05 -30.59 6.98
C VAL A 327 -5.38 -30.64 7.72
N LEU A 328 -5.60 -29.65 8.58
CA LEU A 328 -6.87 -29.39 9.24
C LEU A 328 -7.63 -28.31 8.45
N THR A 329 -8.89 -28.55 8.11
CA THR A 329 -9.73 -27.62 7.35
C THR A 329 -11.16 -27.67 7.87
N CYS A 330 -12.02 -26.79 7.36
CA CYS A 330 -13.46 -26.85 7.59
C CYS A 330 -14.11 -27.97 6.78
N ARG A 331 -15.16 -28.61 7.33
CA ARG A 331 -15.94 -29.65 6.63
C ARG A 331 -16.68 -29.06 5.42
N HIS A 332 -17.22 -27.85 5.53
CA HIS A 332 -17.94 -27.23 4.40
C HIS A 332 -17.03 -27.03 3.17
N VAL A 333 -15.73 -26.87 3.35
CA VAL A 333 -14.75 -26.77 2.26
C VAL A 333 -14.56 -28.12 1.57
N VAL A 334 -14.58 -29.21 2.35
CA VAL A 334 -14.43 -30.58 1.81
C VAL A 334 -15.67 -30.99 1.01
N ASN A 335 -16.86 -30.55 1.43
CA ASN A 335 -18.14 -30.79 0.74
C ASN A 335 -18.33 -32.25 0.28
N GLU A 336 -18.15 -33.18 1.23
CA GLU A 336 -18.35 -34.63 1.05
C GLU A 336 -17.42 -35.32 0.03
N LYS A 337 -16.41 -34.61 -0.51
CA LYS A 337 -15.39 -35.21 -1.38
C LYS A 337 -14.43 -36.09 -0.59
N SER A 338 -14.00 -37.20 -1.18
CA SER A 338 -12.99 -38.11 -0.60
C SER A 338 -11.56 -37.73 -0.97
N VAL A 339 -11.38 -37.01 -2.08
CA VAL A 339 -10.11 -36.52 -2.59
C VAL A 339 -10.27 -35.08 -3.04
N LEU A 340 -9.29 -34.25 -2.74
CA LEU A 340 -9.31 -32.81 -2.98
C LEU A 340 -7.93 -32.28 -3.38
N THR A 341 -7.90 -31.09 -3.97
CA THR A 341 -6.66 -30.44 -4.40
C THR A 341 -6.17 -29.54 -3.27
N VAL A 342 -4.92 -29.72 -2.85
CA VAL A 342 -4.28 -28.90 -1.81
C VAL A 342 -3.14 -28.12 -2.44
N ARG A 343 -3.17 -26.79 -2.33
CA ARG A 343 -2.09 -25.92 -2.77
C ARG A 343 -1.40 -25.29 -1.57
N VAL A 344 -0.09 -25.53 -1.44
CA VAL A 344 0.72 -24.99 -0.35
C VAL A 344 1.78 -24.05 -0.92
N ASN A 345 1.94 -22.87 -0.33
CA ASN A 345 3.05 -21.99 -0.68
C ASN A 345 4.26 -22.32 0.21
N PHE A 346 5.28 -22.93 -0.39
CA PHE A 346 6.53 -23.24 0.28
C PHE A 346 7.68 -22.52 -0.43
N GLY A 347 8.41 -21.67 0.29
CA GLY A 347 9.56 -20.94 -0.25
C GLY A 347 9.23 -20.02 -1.43
N GLY A 348 8.00 -19.49 -1.50
CA GLY A 348 7.55 -18.62 -2.60
C GLY A 348 7.08 -19.38 -3.85
N ARG A 349 6.98 -20.72 -3.79
CA ARG A 349 6.42 -21.55 -4.87
C ARG A 349 5.19 -22.30 -4.39
N PHE A 350 4.15 -22.32 -5.22
CA PHE A 350 2.97 -23.13 -4.98
C PHE A 350 3.24 -24.57 -5.39
N HIS A 351 2.98 -25.49 -4.46
CA HIS A 351 3.00 -26.93 -4.70
C HIS A 351 1.55 -27.40 -4.66
N THR A 352 1.11 -28.05 -5.72
CA THR A 352 -0.22 -28.65 -5.83
C THR A 352 -0.10 -30.14 -5.54
N VAL A 353 -0.80 -30.60 -4.50
CA VAL A 353 -0.76 -31.98 -4.02
C VAL A 353 -2.19 -32.50 -3.90
N SER A 354 -2.40 -33.78 -4.20
CA SER A 354 -3.66 -34.46 -3.95
C SER A 354 -3.80 -34.78 -2.46
N GLY A 355 -4.95 -34.46 -1.86
CA GLY A 355 -5.25 -34.74 -0.46
C GLY A 355 -6.41 -35.72 -0.34
N LYS A 356 -6.23 -36.78 0.46
CA LYS A 356 -7.28 -37.73 0.83
C LYS A 356 -7.94 -37.29 2.14
N VAL A 357 -9.26 -37.25 2.19
CA VAL A 357 -9.98 -36.93 3.41
C VAL A 357 -9.96 -38.14 4.34
N LEU A 358 -9.34 -37.98 5.52
CA LEU A 358 -9.30 -39.01 6.56
C LEU A 358 -10.51 -38.93 7.48
N TYR A 359 -10.95 -37.71 7.75
CA TYR A 359 -12.05 -37.45 8.66
C TYR A 359 -12.82 -36.22 8.22
N SER A 360 -14.14 -36.25 8.40
CA SER A 360 -15.01 -35.10 8.33
C SER A 360 -16.07 -35.25 9.42
N SER A 361 -16.36 -34.19 10.14
CA SER A 361 -17.44 -34.22 11.13
C SER A 361 -18.79 -34.51 10.45
N VAL A 362 -19.73 -35.08 11.21
CA VAL A 362 -21.11 -35.30 10.75
C VAL A 362 -21.88 -33.97 10.66
N PRO A 363 -22.90 -33.84 9.81
CA PRO A 363 -23.65 -32.58 9.66
C PRO A 363 -24.30 -32.04 10.94
N SER A 364 -24.65 -32.93 11.88
CA SER A 364 -25.20 -32.57 13.20
C SER A 364 -24.14 -32.16 14.22
N SER A 365 -22.85 -32.27 13.90
CA SER A 365 -21.77 -31.89 14.80
C SER A 365 -21.76 -30.37 14.97
N PRO A 366 -21.58 -29.85 16.20
CA PRO A 366 -21.34 -28.43 16.41
C PRO A 366 -19.97 -27.97 15.89
N PHE A 367 -19.10 -28.90 15.49
CA PHE A 367 -17.77 -28.62 14.96
C PHE A 367 -17.74 -28.78 13.45
N ASP A 368 -17.26 -27.76 12.74
CA ASP A 368 -17.05 -27.77 11.29
C ASP A 368 -15.58 -28.09 10.97
N ILE A 369 -15.21 -29.37 11.08
CA ILE A 369 -13.81 -29.81 11.01
C ILE A 369 -13.67 -31.02 10.08
N ALA A 370 -12.63 -31.01 9.26
CA ALA A 370 -12.16 -32.13 8.49
C ALA A 370 -10.62 -32.25 8.54
N VAL A 371 -10.13 -33.48 8.42
CA VAL A 371 -8.70 -33.81 8.38
C VAL A 371 -8.37 -34.44 7.03
N VAL A 372 -7.33 -33.90 6.39
CA VAL A 372 -6.88 -34.30 5.05
C VAL A 372 -5.44 -34.77 5.15
N GLU A 373 -5.15 -35.92 4.54
CA GLU A 373 -3.80 -36.45 4.35
C GLU A 373 -3.31 -36.14 2.93
N LEU A 374 -2.17 -35.47 2.83
CA LEU A 374 -1.46 -35.25 1.57
C LEU A 374 -0.87 -36.56 1.08
N GLN A 375 -1.14 -36.90 -0.18
CA GLN A 375 -0.62 -38.12 -0.82
C GLN A 375 0.90 -38.05 -1.04
N GLU A 376 1.45 -36.82 -1.11
CA GLU A 376 2.89 -36.58 -1.16
C GLU A 376 3.29 -35.69 0.02
N PRO A 377 4.18 -36.14 0.92
CA PRO A 377 4.63 -35.33 2.04
C PRO A 377 5.46 -34.14 1.56
N LEU A 378 5.28 -33.00 2.22
CA LEU A 378 6.07 -31.81 1.95
C LEU A 378 7.50 -32.01 2.46
N ALA A 379 8.50 -31.77 1.58
CA ALA A 379 9.91 -32.08 1.83
C ALA A 379 10.57 -31.32 3.00
N ASN A 380 9.91 -30.30 3.57
CA ASN A 380 10.45 -29.48 4.64
C ASN A 380 9.52 -29.52 5.86
N SER A 381 10.09 -29.59 7.07
CA SER A 381 9.34 -29.67 8.33
C SER A 381 8.55 -28.38 8.59
N VAL A 382 7.22 -28.46 8.46
CA VAL A 382 6.33 -27.51 9.12
C VAL A 382 6.16 -27.99 10.55
N ASN A 383 6.82 -27.33 11.50
CA ASN A 383 6.57 -27.53 12.92
C ASN A 383 5.50 -26.55 13.37
N THR A 384 4.23 -26.96 13.30
CA THR A 384 3.16 -26.24 14.02
C THR A 384 3.24 -26.60 15.49
N GLN A 385 3.62 -25.64 16.32
CA GLN A 385 3.63 -25.82 17.77
C GLN A 385 2.21 -25.61 18.29
N PHE A 386 1.60 -26.67 18.82
CA PHE A 386 0.36 -26.55 19.55
C PHE A 386 0.62 -25.81 20.86
N THR A 387 -0.07 -24.69 21.08
CA THR A 387 -0.04 -24.05 22.38
C THR A 387 -0.98 -24.77 23.34
N THR A 388 -0.52 -25.03 24.55
CA THR A 388 -1.34 -25.59 25.64
C THR A 388 -1.94 -24.50 26.54
N TYR A 389 -1.58 -23.23 26.31
CA TYR A 389 -1.99 -22.11 27.15
C TYR A 389 -2.05 -20.80 26.37
N PHE A 390 -3.08 -19.98 26.63
CA PHE A 390 -3.26 -18.67 26.02
C PHE A 390 -3.58 -17.63 27.09
N ARG A 391 -2.89 -16.48 27.08
CA ARG A 391 -3.26 -15.33 27.92
C ARG A 391 -3.99 -14.29 27.10
N PRO A 392 -5.10 -13.73 27.61
CA PRO A 392 -5.68 -12.52 27.04
C PRO A 392 -4.62 -11.44 26.82
N GLY A 393 -4.60 -10.84 25.63
CA GLY A 393 -3.62 -9.82 25.24
C GLY A 393 -2.36 -10.36 24.54
N ASN A 394 -2.19 -11.68 24.36
CA ASN A 394 -1.14 -12.21 23.49
C ASN A 394 -1.39 -11.83 22.02
N VAL A 395 -0.32 -11.48 21.31
CA VAL A 395 -0.39 -11.22 19.86
C VAL A 395 -0.71 -12.52 19.15
N LEU A 396 -1.81 -12.51 18.40
CA LEU A 396 -2.22 -13.62 17.56
C LEU A 396 -1.85 -13.33 16.11
N GLN A 397 -1.22 -14.29 15.45
CA GLN A 397 -1.09 -14.27 14.01
C GLN A 397 -2.22 -15.10 13.42
N THR A 398 -3.08 -14.45 12.65
CA THR A 398 -4.14 -15.11 11.92
C THR A 398 -3.77 -15.21 10.44
N CYS A 399 -4.08 -16.36 9.85
CA CYS A 399 -3.88 -16.61 8.43
C CYS A 399 -5.21 -17.10 7.86
N PHE A 400 -5.71 -16.42 6.83
CA PHE A 400 -6.99 -16.74 6.23
C PHE A 400 -6.87 -16.84 4.72
N ILE A 401 -7.65 -17.76 4.18
CA ILE A 401 -8.05 -17.93 2.79
C ILE A 401 -9.58 -17.98 2.88
N ARG A 402 -10.23 -16.89 2.45
CA ARG A 402 -11.68 -16.72 2.56
C ARG A 402 -12.38 -17.77 1.71
N THR A 403 -13.37 -18.46 2.23
CA THR A 403 -14.13 -19.43 1.44
C THR A 403 -15.10 -18.71 0.51
N HIS A 404 -15.23 -19.20 -0.73
CA HIS A 404 -16.42 -18.87 -1.52
C HIS A 404 -17.50 -19.86 -1.09
N ILE A 405 -18.56 -19.35 -0.47
CA ILE A 405 -19.78 -20.12 -0.21
C ILE A 405 -20.68 -19.99 -1.43
#